data_AF-A0A2K1R5T7-F1
#
_entry.id   AF-A0A2K1R5T7-F1
#
_cell.length_a   1.000
_cell.length_b   1.000
_cell.length_c   1.000
_cell.angle_alpha   90.00
_cell.angle_beta   90.00
_cell.angle_gamma   90.00
#
_symmetry.space_group_name_H-M   'P 1'
#
loop_
_entity.id
_entity.type
_entity.pdbx_description
1 polymer ?
#
loop_
_entity_poly.entity_id
_entity_poly.type
_entity_poly.pdbx_seq_one_letter_code
_entity_poly.pdbx_strand_id
1 'polypeptide(L)'
;MFESIDVRLPRNQKERISVEQHCLARDIVNVIACEGKEREERHELFGKWKSRFMMAGFRQCPLSSYVNSVIRSLLRCYSEHYTLVEIDGAMLLGWKDRNLISASAWY
;
A
#
# COMPACT_ATOMS: atom_id res chain seq x y z
N MET A 1 9.02 1.53 -1.89
CA MET A 1 8.86 1.94 -0.48
C MET A 1 10.13 2.58 0.07
N PHE A 2 11.28 1.90 0.13
CA PHE A 2 12.53 2.57 0.55
C PHE A 2 12.90 3.81 -0.28
N GLU A 3 12.80 3.72 -1.63
CA GLU A 3 13.00 4.88 -2.50
C GLU A 3 12.10 6.07 -2.18
N SER A 4 10.85 5.82 -1.76
CA SER A 4 9.90 6.89 -1.47
C SER A 4 10.21 7.60 -0.16
N ILE A 5 10.90 6.92 0.76
CA ILE A 5 11.41 7.51 2.00
C ILE A 5 12.72 8.28 1.73
N ASP A 6 13.60 7.73 0.89
CA ASP A 6 14.91 8.33 0.56
C ASP A 6 14.76 9.70 -0.13
N VAL A 7 13.72 9.90 -0.92
CA VAL A 7 13.41 11.19 -1.58
C VAL A 7 13.05 12.30 -0.58
N ARG A 8 12.46 11.95 0.58
CA ARG A 8 11.91 12.95 1.51
C ARG A 8 12.75 13.16 2.76
N LEU A 9 13.37 12.11 3.29
CA LEU A 9 14.02 12.13 4.60
C LEU A 9 15.53 11.86 4.48
N PRO A 10 16.40 12.72 5.04
CA PRO A 10 17.84 12.47 5.13
C PRO A 10 18.17 11.12 5.78
N ARG A 11 19.27 10.49 5.34
CA ARG A 11 19.68 9.15 5.81
C ARG A 11 20.00 9.07 7.30
N ASN A 12 20.43 10.17 7.91
CA ASN A 12 20.76 10.26 9.34
C ASN A 12 19.54 10.61 10.21
N GLN A 13 18.37 10.79 9.61
CA GLN A 13 17.17 11.15 10.35
C GLN A 13 16.65 9.95 11.16
N LYS A 14 16.48 10.13 12.47
CA LYS A 14 16.09 9.06 13.40
C LYS A 14 14.72 8.47 13.06
N GLU A 15 13.76 9.29 12.63
CA GLU A 15 12.42 8.81 12.25
C GLU A 15 12.50 7.89 11.04
N ARG A 16 13.34 8.21 10.04
CA ARG A 16 13.57 7.35 8.88
C ARG A 16 14.15 6.00 9.29
N ILE A 17 15.24 6.03 10.07
CA ILE A 17 15.91 4.81 10.54
C ILE A 17 14.92 3.94 11.32
N SER A 18 14.10 4.56 12.18
CA SER A 18 13.10 3.85 12.97
C SER A 18 12.06 3.14 12.08
N VAL A 19 11.49 3.83 11.09
CA VAL A 19 10.51 3.25 10.16
C VAL A 19 11.14 2.13 9.31
N GLU A 20 12.33 2.35 8.78
CA GLU A 20 13.04 1.35 7.97
C GLU A 20 13.35 0.08 8.78
N GLN A 21 13.78 0.23 10.04
CA GLN A 21 14.14 -0.91 10.91
C GLN A 21 12.93 -1.64 11.50
N HIS A 22 11.95 -0.90 12.03
CA HIS A 22 10.90 -1.51 12.86
C HIS A 22 9.62 -1.85 12.09
N CYS A 23 9.42 -1.23 10.93
CA CYS A 23 8.31 -1.57 10.04
C CYS A 23 8.84 -2.42 8.88
N LEU A 24 9.67 -1.82 8.01
CA LEU A 24 10.00 -2.45 6.73
C LEU A 24 10.90 -3.68 6.86
N ALA A 25 11.96 -3.60 7.67
CA ALA A 25 12.86 -4.73 7.84
C ALA A 25 12.16 -5.89 8.56
N ARG A 26 11.25 -5.62 9.50
CA ARG A 26 10.45 -6.65 10.17
C ARG A 26 9.57 -7.40 9.17
N ASP A 27 8.86 -6.67 8.30
CA ASP A 27 8.01 -7.28 7.28
C ASP A 27 8.84 -8.14 6.31
N ILE A 28 9.99 -7.61 5.86
CA ILE A 28 10.92 -8.33 4.97
C ILE A 28 11.40 -9.63 5.64
N VAL A 29 11.83 -9.58 6.90
CA VAL A 29 12.29 -10.76 7.64
C VAL A 29 11.17 -11.78 7.76
N ASN A 30 9.94 -11.36 8.09
CA ASN A 30 8.82 -12.30 8.19
C ASN A 30 8.52 -12.96 6.84
N VAL A 31 8.53 -12.19 5.74
CA VAL A 31 8.26 -12.72 4.39
C VAL A 31 9.33 -13.70 3.92
N ILE A 32 10.61 -13.46 4.24
CA ILE A 32 11.74 -14.26 3.72
C ILE A 32 12.13 -15.41 4.64
N ALA A 33 12.18 -15.19 5.95
CA ALA A 33 12.79 -16.12 6.90
C ALA A 33 11.79 -16.97 7.68
N CYS A 34 10.52 -16.56 7.78
CA CYS A 34 9.49 -17.32 8.48
C CYS A 34 8.71 -18.20 7.49
N GLU A 35 8.27 -19.37 7.96
CA GLU A 35 7.49 -20.32 7.15
C GLU A 35 6.26 -20.82 7.91
N GLY A 36 5.34 -21.48 7.18
CA GLY A 36 4.18 -22.11 7.80
C GLY A 36 3.35 -21.15 8.66
N LYS A 37 3.09 -21.51 9.92
CA LYS A 37 2.31 -20.66 10.84
C LYS A 37 3.07 -19.43 11.34
N GLU A 38 4.39 -19.44 11.28
CA GLU A 38 5.24 -18.33 11.76
C GLU A 38 5.31 -17.18 10.75
N ARG A 39 5.01 -17.47 9.47
CA ARG A 39 4.87 -16.42 8.46
C ARG A 39 3.49 -15.79 8.53
N GLU A 40 3.46 -14.59 9.09
CA GLU A 40 2.27 -13.75 9.29
C GLU A 40 2.02 -12.85 8.08
N GLU A 41 3.09 -12.22 7.55
CA GLU A 41 3.01 -11.32 6.41
C GLU A 41 2.82 -12.10 5.10
N ARG A 42 1.59 -12.05 4.58
CA ARG A 42 1.14 -12.80 3.41
C ARG A 42 0.38 -11.89 2.46
N HIS A 43 1.04 -10.84 2.00
CA HIS A 43 0.45 -9.92 1.04
C HIS A 43 -0.01 -10.65 -0.22
N GLU A 44 -1.25 -10.37 -0.61
CA GLU A 44 -1.88 -10.90 -1.81
C GLU A 44 -2.34 -9.75 -2.70
N LEU A 45 -2.35 -9.97 -4.01
CA LEU A 45 -2.88 -8.98 -4.95
C LEU A 45 -4.35 -8.68 -4.67
N PHE A 46 -4.77 -7.45 -4.97
CA PHE A 46 -6.14 -6.98 -4.73
C PHE A 46 -7.21 -7.92 -5.33
N GLY A 47 -6.98 -8.48 -6.52
CA GLY A 47 -7.92 -9.41 -7.16
C GLY A 47 -8.25 -10.65 -6.31
N LYS A 48 -7.29 -11.14 -5.51
CA LYS A 48 -7.53 -12.25 -4.58
C LYS A 48 -8.40 -11.82 -3.41
N TRP A 49 -8.14 -10.65 -2.82
CA TRP A 49 -8.97 -10.08 -1.76
C TRP A 49 -10.40 -9.80 -2.24
N LYS A 50 -10.55 -9.20 -3.43
CA LYS A 50 -11.84 -9.01 -4.09
C LYS A 50 -12.60 -10.33 -4.24
N SER A 51 -11.94 -11.39 -4.70
CA SER A 51 -12.56 -12.71 -4.80
C SER A 51 -13.00 -13.25 -3.43
N ARG A 52 -12.16 -13.13 -2.39
CA ARG A 52 -12.50 -13.55 -1.02
C ARG A 52 -13.72 -12.81 -0.47
N PHE A 53 -13.79 -11.48 -0.64
CA PHE A 53 -14.92 -10.68 -0.20
C PHE A 53 -16.21 -11.06 -0.93
N MET A 54 -16.17 -11.19 -2.25
CA MET A 54 -17.34 -11.62 -3.03
C MET A 54 -17.84 -13.01 -2.64
N MET A 55 -16.93 -13.96 -2.39
CA MET A 55 -17.30 -15.31 -1.92
C MET A 55 -17.92 -15.30 -0.52
N ALA A 56 -17.55 -14.33 0.31
CA ALA A 56 -18.17 -14.10 1.62
C ALA A 56 -19.51 -13.31 1.54
N GLY A 57 -19.98 -12.99 0.34
CA GLY A 57 -21.26 -12.31 0.10
C GLY A 57 -21.19 -10.78 0.07
N PHE A 58 -20.01 -10.19 0.27
CA PHE A 58 -19.84 -8.74 0.21
C PHE A 58 -19.92 -8.22 -1.22
N ARG A 59 -20.42 -7.00 -1.35
CA ARG A 59 -20.48 -6.28 -2.63
C ARG A 59 -19.60 -5.06 -2.59
N GLN A 60 -18.86 -4.83 -3.67
CA GLN A 60 -17.94 -3.71 -3.76
C GLN A 60 -18.70 -2.40 -3.97
N CYS A 61 -18.30 -1.36 -3.25
CA CYS A 61 -18.74 0.02 -3.45
C CYS A 61 -17.66 0.82 -4.19
N PRO A 62 -18.04 1.71 -5.14
CA PRO A 62 -17.10 2.66 -5.71
C PRO A 62 -16.62 3.65 -4.64
N LEU A 63 -15.34 4.00 -4.71
CA LEU A 63 -14.79 5.10 -3.91
C LEU A 63 -15.20 6.45 -4.51
N SER A 64 -15.31 7.47 -3.67
CA SER A 64 -15.67 8.82 -4.12
C SER A 64 -14.56 9.42 -4.99
N SER A 65 -14.89 9.78 -6.23
CA SER A 65 -13.96 10.44 -7.16
C SER A 65 -13.40 11.75 -6.61
N TYR A 66 -14.21 12.48 -5.83
CA TYR A 66 -13.77 13.69 -5.14
C TYR A 66 -12.67 13.37 -4.12
N VAL A 67 -12.88 12.34 -3.28
CA VAL A 67 -11.88 11.92 -2.29
C VAL A 67 -10.59 11.47 -2.98
N ASN A 68 -10.70 10.71 -4.08
CA ASN A 68 -9.54 10.26 -4.85
C ASN A 68 -8.76 11.45 -5.45
N SER A 69 -9.44 12.50 -5.89
CA SER A 69 -8.81 13.75 -6.37
C SER A 69 -8.07 14.50 -5.25
N VAL A 70 -8.66 14.57 -4.06
CA VAL A 70 -8.01 15.17 -2.87
C VAL A 70 -6.76 14.39 -2.49
N ILE A 71 -6.83 13.06 -2.45
CA ILE A 71 -5.67 12.20 -2.15
C ILE A 71 -4.58 12.40 -3.19
N ARG A 72 -4.93 12.43 -4.48
CA ARG A 72 -3.97 12.68 -5.57
C ARG A 72 -3.27 14.03 -5.41
N SER A 73 -4.01 15.07 -5.06
CA SER A 73 -3.46 16.41 -4.82
C SER A 73 -2.52 16.42 -3.61
N LEU A 74 -2.91 15.76 -2.51
CA LEU A 74 -2.08 15.63 -1.32
C LEU A 74 -0.77 14.90 -1.62
N LEU A 75 -0.81 13.78 -2.35
CA LEU A 75 0.38 13.00 -2.70
C LEU A 75 1.40 13.80 -3.50
N ARG A 76 0.96 14.70 -4.37
CA ARG A 76 1.85 15.62 -5.13
C ARG A 76 2.63 16.57 -4.22
N CYS A 77 2.10 16.92 -3.04
CA CYS A 77 2.84 17.69 -2.04
C CYS A 77 4.00 16.91 -1.41
N TYR A 78 4.00 15.57 -1.49
CA TYR A 78 5.07 14.73 -0.96
C TYR A 78 6.11 14.38 -2.03
N SER A 79 5.67 13.97 -3.22
CA SER A 79 6.53 13.66 -4.36
C SER A 79 5.69 13.50 -5.63
N GLU A 80 6.25 13.90 -6.78
CA GLU A 80 5.65 13.65 -8.09
C GLU A 80 5.67 12.17 -8.50
N HIS A 81 6.47 11.33 -7.82
CA HIS A 81 6.58 9.90 -8.12
C HIS A 81 5.45 9.07 -7.50
N TYR A 82 4.62 9.63 -6.61
CA TYR A 82 3.44 8.92 -6.13
C TYR A 82 2.38 8.87 -7.23
N THR A 83 1.87 7.66 -7.48
CA THR A 83 0.81 7.40 -8.45
C THR A 83 -0.45 6.94 -7.74
N LEU A 84 -1.61 7.27 -8.32
CA LEU A 84 -2.91 6.86 -7.81
C LEU A 84 -3.76 6.42 -8.99
N VAL A 85 -4.13 5.14 -9.04
CA VAL A 85 -4.94 4.60 -10.14
C VAL A 85 -6.19 3.94 -9.59
N GLU A 86 -7.29 4.06 -10.33
CA GLU A 86 -8.54 3.38 -10.01
C GLU A 86 -8.66 2.16 -10.92
N ILE A 87 -8.68 0.97 -10.32
CA ILE A 87 -8.79 -0.31 -11.03
C ILE A 87 -9.80 -1.16 -10.29
N ASP A 88 -10.76 -1.73 -11.02
CA ASP A 88 -11.75 -2.66 -10.49
C ASP A 88 -12.55 -2.12 -9.30
N GLY A 89 -12.85 -0.81 -9.27
CA GLY A 89 -13.58 -0.15 -8.19
C GLY A 89 -12.77 0.06 -6.90
N ALA A 90 -11.46 -0.18 -6.95
CA ALA A 90 -10.51 0.08 -5.87
C ALA A 90 -9.49 1.13 -6.29
N MET A 91 -8.90 1.79 -5.29
CA MET A 91 -7.84 2.76 -5.48
C MET A 91 -6.50 2.10 -5.16
N LEU A 92 -5.55 2.19 -6.08
CA LEU A 92 -4.19 1.69 -5.89
C LEU A 92 -3.23 2.88 -5.79
N LEU A 93 -2.58 2.98 -4.63
CA LEU A 93 -1.47 3.89 -4.39
C LEU A 93 -0.18 3.21 -4.83
N GLY A 94 0.58 3.88 -5.69
CA GLY A 94 1.85 3.41 -6.22
C GLY A 94 2.99 4.39 -6.03
N TRP A 95 4.19 3.89 -6.29
CA TRP A 95 5.42 4.65 -6.44
C TRP A 95 6.02 4.33 -7.79
N LYS A 96 6.15 5.35 -8.65
CA LYS A 96 6.50 5.21 -10.08
C LYS A 96 5.54 4.22 -10.74
N ASP A 97 6.08 3.16 -11.33
CA ASP A 97 5.40 2.07 -12.03
C ASP A 97 4.91 0.94 -11.11
N ARG A 98 5.14 1.01 -9.80
CA ARG A 98 4.82 -0.07 -8.85
C ARG A 98 3.66 0.29 -7.92
N ASN A 99 2.60 -0.50 -7.96
CA ASN A 99 1.52 -0.43 -6.97
C ASN A 99 1.99 -0.96 -5.61
N LEU A 100 1.72 -0.21 -4.54
CA LEU A 100 2.15 -0.53 -3.18
C LEU A 100 0.98 -0.90 -2.27
N ILE A 101 -0.11 -0.12 -2.31
CA ILE A 101 -1.24 -0.26 -1.39
C ILE A 101 -2.54 -0.20 -2.18
N SER A 102 -3.50 -1.06 -1.84
CA SER A 102 -4.87 -1.01 -2.38
C SER A 102 -5.87 -0.62 -1.29
N ALA A 103 -6.81 0.27 -1.62
CA ALA A 103 -7.96 0.62 -0.79
C ALA A 103 -9.26 0.30 -1.54
N SER A 104 -10.23 -0.30 -0.85
CA SER A 104 -11.52 -0.68 -1.41
C SER A 104 -12.61 -0.61 -0.34
N ALA A 105 -13.87 -0.40 -0.75
CA ALA A 105 -15.03 -0.32 0.14
C ALA A 105 -16.02 -1.45 -0.20
N TRP A 106 -16.67 -2.00 0.83
CA TRP A 106 -17.56 -3.17 0.73
C TRP A 106 -18.77 -3.02 1.66
N TYR A 107 -19.91 -3.58 1.28
CA TYR A 107 -21.15 -3.67 2.08
C TYR A 107 -21.79 -5.05 1.99
#